data_AF-W8YYL9-F1
#
_entry.id   AF-W8YYL9-F1
#
_cell.length_a   1.000
_cell.length_b   1.000
_cell.length_c   1.000
_cell.angle_alpha   90.00
_cell.angle_beta   90.00
_cell.angle_gamma   90.00
#
_symmetry.space_group_name_H-M   'P 1'
#
loop_
_entity.id
_entity.type
_entity.pdbx_description
1 polymer ?
#
loop_
_entity_poly.entity_id
_entity_poly.type
_entity_poly.pdbx_seq_one_letter_code
_entity_poly.pdbx_strand_id
1 'polypeptide(L)'
;MFKMRQLLLQKKQKELSEYKAIGMIQDHLLLLYQAIQKDTQELTKILIRLFHLLQKNGRKSHRYEKKTVFDIMGVHYEYSIARKQKKAA
;
A
#
# COMPACT_ATOMS: atom_id res chain seq x y z
N MET A 1 5.26 7.99 -5.65
CA MET A 1 5.36 7.05 -4.52
C MET A 1 4.74 7.55 -3.22
N PHE A 2 5.29 8.62 -2.63
CA PHE A 2 4.86 9.12 -1.32
C PHE A 2 3.38 9.50 -1.23
N LYS A 3 2.82 10.16 -2.25
CA LYS A 3 1.39 10.55 -2.27
C LYS A 3 0.43 9.35 -2.21
N MET A 4 0.68 8.29 -2.98
CA MET A 4 -0.18 7.09 -2.96
C MET A 4 -0.13 6.37 -1.61
N ARG A 5 1.06 6.29 -1.00
CA ARG A 5 1.26 5.76 0.36
C ARG A 5 0.48 6.57 1.40
N GLN A 6 0.61 7.89 1.35
CA GLN A 6 -0.08 8.81 2.26
C GLN A 6 -1.60 8.69 2.12
N LEU A 7 -2.11 8.62 0.89
CA LEU A 7 -3.54 8.42 0.63
C LEU A 7 -4.06 7.09 1.18
N LEU A 8 -3.30 5.99 1.02
CA LEU A 8 -3.65 4.69 1.59
C LEU A 8 -3.65 4.70 3.11
N LEU A 9 -2.70 5.41 3.73
CA LEU A 9 -2.65 5.56 5.18
C LEU A 9 -3.85 6.37 5.69
N GLN A 10 -4.14 7.53 5.10
CA GLN A 10 -5.23 8.40 5.55
C GLN A 10 -6.61 7.78 5.32
N LYS A 11 -6.86 7.20 4.14
CA LYS A 11 -8.20 6.71 3.78
C LYS A 11 -8.50 5.29 4.24
N LYS A 12 -7.47 4.46 4.42
CA LYS A 12 -7.64 3.02 4.68
C LYS A 12 -6.88 2.54 5.91
N GLN A 13 -6.13 3.42 6.60
CA GLN A 13 -5.24 3.06 7.72
C GLN A 13 -4.29 1.91 7.35
N LYS A 14 -3.88 1.84 6.08
CA LYS A 14 -2.99 0.81 5.55
C LYS A 14 -1.60 1.39 5.33
N GLU A 15 -0.66 0.92 6.13
CA GLU A 15 0.74 1.20 5.91
C GLU A 15 1.31 0.29 4.82
N LEU A 16 1.97 0.93 3.86
CA LEU A 16 2.68 0.32 2.75
C LEU A 16 4.18 0.38 3.07
N SER A 17 4.99 -0.64 2.73
CA SER A 17 6.45 -0.49 2.83
C SER A 17 7.01 0.20 1.58
N GLU A 18 8.06 1.00 1.73
CA GLU A 18 8.65 1.75 0.60
C GLU A 18 9.24 0.79 -0.41
N TYR A 19 10.06 -0.14 0.07
CA TYR A 19 10.71 -1.14 -0.76
C TYR A 19 9.71 -2.02 -1.53
N LYS A 20 8.63 -2.48 -0.87
CA LYS A 20 7.61 -3.30 -1.53
C LYS A 20 6.83 -2.52 -2.57
N ALA A 21 6.55 -1.25 -2.28
CA ALA A 21 5.95 -0.37 -3.27
C ALA A 21 6.86 -0.24 -4.49
N ILE A 22 8.17 -0.02 -4.29
CA ILE A 22 9.13 0.15 -5.38
C ILE A 22 9.14 -1.07 -6.28
N GLY A 23 9.22 -2.27 -5.71
CA GLY A 23 9.14 -3.51 -6.49
C GLY A 23 7.85 -3.61 -7.31
N MET A 24 6.69 -3.31 -6.71
CA MET A 24 5.42 -3.34 -7.45
C MET A 24 5.33 -2.30 -8.57
N ILE A 25 5.95 -1.13 -8.39
CA ILE A 25 5.99 -0.10 -9.45
C ILE A 25 6.96 -0.47 -10.55
N GLN A 26 8.10 -1.11 -10.23
CA GLN A 26 9.06 -1.54 -11.24
C GLN A 26 8.40 -2.42 -12.31
N ASP A 27 7.53 -3.35 -11.89
CA ASP A 27 6.76 -4.21 -12.80
C ASP A 27 5.82 -3.44 -13.76
N HIS A 28 5.47 -2.20 -13.42
CA HIS A 28 4.52 -1.37 -14.16
C HIS A 28 5.18 -0.19 -14.90
N LEU A 29 6.51 -0.02 -14.80
CA LEU A 29 7.21 1.12 -15.41
C LEU A 29 7.05 1.16 -16.93
N LEU A 30 7.17 0.00 -17.60
CA LEU A 30 7.01 -0.09 -19.05
C LEU A 30 5.60 0.33 -19.50
N LEU A 31 4.58 -0.12 -18.77
CA LEU A 31 3.18 0.21 -19.04
C LEU A 31 2.89 1.70 -18.82
N LEU A 32 3.47 2.29 -17.78
CA LEU A 32 3.39 3.73 -17.54
C LEU A 32 4.04 4.54 -18.66
N TYR A 33 5.23 4.13 -19.11
CA TYR A 33 5.92 4.80 -20.21
C TYR A 33 5.10 4.78 -21.51
N GLN A 34 4.55 3.62 -21.87
CA GLN A 34 3.68 3.49 -23.04
C GLN A 34 2.41 4.34 -22.94
N ALA A 35 1.81 4.44 -21.75
CA ALA A 35 0.59 5.23 -21.57
C ALA A 35 0.84 6.74 -21.60
N ILE A 36 1.99 7.21 -21.10
CA ILE A 36 2.39 8.62 -21.22
C ILE A 36 2.48 9.05 -22.69
N GLN A 37 2.94 8.15 -23.58
CA GLN A 37 3.07 8.45 -25.01
C GLN A 37 1.74 8.43 -25.78
N LYS A 38 0.69 7.80 -25.25
CA LYS A 38 -0.59 7.63 -25.96
C LYS A 38 -1.60 8.72 -25.61
N ASP A 39 -2.12 8.70 -24.38
CA ASP A 39 -3.16 9.62 -23.92
C ASP A 39 -3.27 9.63 -22.39
N THR A 40 -3.75 10.76 -21.88
CA THR A 40 -4.04 11.02 -20.47
C THR A 40 -5.06 10.06 -19.87
N GLN A 41 -6.05 9.57 -20.64
CA GLN A 41 -7.04 8.63 -20.12
C GLN A 41 -6.45 7.25 -19.82
N GLU A 42 -5.62 6.73 -20.72
CA GLU A 42 -4.93 5.45 -20.52
C GLU A 42 -3.93 5.53 -19.36
N LEU A 43 -3.21 6.65 -19.25
CA LEU A 43 -2.34 6.89 -18.10
C LEU A 43 -3.14 6.85 -16.79
N THR A 44 -4.30 7.49 -16.75
CA THR A 44 -5.16 7.52 -15.56
C THR A 44 -5.66 6.12 -15.20
N LYS A 45 -6.08 5.31 -16.17
CA LYS A 45 -6.50 3.92 -15.94
C LYS A 45 -5.38 3.07 -15.33
N ILE A 46 -4.16 3.19 -15.85
CA ILE A 46 -3.00 2.44 -15.34
C ILE A 46 -2.65 2.89 -13.92
N LEU A 47 -2.65 4.19 -13.65
CA LEU A 47 -2.39 4.73 -12.30
C LEU A 47 -3.44 4.26 -11.28
N ILE A 48 -4.71 4.20 -11.65
CA ILE A 48 -5.78 3.67 -10.79
C ILE A 48 -5.56 2.17 -10.54
N ARG A 49 -5.23 1.40 -11.57
CA ARG A 49 -4.95 -0.03 -11.43
C ARG A 49 -3.75 -0.29 -10.51
N LEU A 50 -2.67 0.48 -10.70
CA LEU A 50 -1.49 0.44 -9.84
C LEU A 50 -1.87 0.75 -8.38
N PHE A 51 -2.70 1.77 -8.16
CA PHE A 51 -3.16 2.13 -6.83
C PHE A 51 -3.93 0.99 -6.14
N HIS A 52 -4.84 0.32 -6.86
CA HIS A 52 -5.55 -0.85 -6.34
C HIS A 52 -4.61 -2.04 -6.05
N LEU A 53 -3.59 -2.26 -6.88
CA LEU A 53 -2.59 -3.31 -6.62
C LEU A 53 -1.77 -3.02 -5.36
N LEU A 54 -1.31 -1.78 -5.20
CA LEU A 54 -0.61 -1.33 -3.98
C LEU A 54 -1.52 -1.47 -2.76
N GLN A 55 -2.80 -1.14 -2.88
CA GLN A 55 -3.77 -1.31 -1.79
C GLN A 55 -3.93 -2.78 -1.38
N LYS A 56 -4.04 -3.69 -2.36
CA LYS A 56 -4.29 -5.12 -2.12
C LYS A 56 -3.04 -5.83 -1.57
N ASN A 57 -1.90 -5.64 -2.25
CA ASN A 57 -0.71 -6.46 -2.02
C ASN A 57 0.35 -5.73 -1.20
N GLY A 58 0.30 -4.42 -1.17
CA GLY A 58 1.39 -3.59 -0.70
C GLY A 58 1.51 -3.47 0.82
N ARG A 59 0.60 -4.09 1.57
CA ARG A 59 0.62 -4.10 3.05
C ARG A 59 2.04 -4.40 3.54
N LYS A 60 2.53 -3.54 4.43
CA LYS A 60 3.81 -3.72 5.09
C LYS A 60 3.81 -5.03 5.87
N SER A 61 4.90 -5.79 5.74
CA SER A 61 5.13 -6.95 6.59
C SER A 61 5.38 -6.48 8.02
N HIS A 62 4.74 -7.14 8.97
CA HIS A 62 4.95 -6.89 10.38
C HIS A 62 5.93 -7.93 10.91
N ARG A 63 6.97 -7.49 11.63
CA ARG A 63 7.88 -8.42 12.31
C ARG A 63 7.17 -8.93 13.56
N TYR A 64 7.10 -10.25 13.72
CA TYR A 64 6.26 -10.92 14.73
C TYR A 64 6.41 -10.40 16.15
N GLU A 65 7.61 -9.98 16.55
CA GLU A 65 7.95 -9.65 17.94
C GLU A 65 8.28 -8.17 18.17
N LYS A 66 8.35 -7.35 17.11
CA LYS A 66 8.78 -5.96 17.23
C LYS A 66 7.63 -5.02 16.89
N LYS A 67 7.25 -4.19 17.87
CA LYS A 67 6.32 -3.08 17.66
C LYS A 67 6.93 -2.11 16.65
N THR A 68 6.12 -1.70 15.68
CA THR A 68 6.48 -0.64 14.76
C THR A 68 6.17 0.72 15.37
N VAL A 69 6.75 1.79 14.81
CA VAL A 69 6.45 3.18 15.23
C VAL A 69 4.94 3.46 15.18
N PHE A 70 4.22 2.87 14.23
CA PHE A 70 2.77 2.99 14.11
C PHE A 70 1.99 2.26 15.20
N ASP A 71 2.49 1.10 15.67
CA ASP A 71 1.90 0.41 16.82
C ASP A 71 2.09 1.22 18.11
N ILE A 72 3.19 1.98 18.22
CA ILE A 72 3.44 2.91 19.33
C ILE A 72 2.54 4.14 19.23
N MET A 73 2.34 4.67 18.02
CA MET A 73 1.45 5.80 17.74
C MET A 73 -0.05 5.44 17.76
N GLY A 74 -0.42 4.19 18.06
CA GLY A 74 -1.82 3.77 18.17
C GLY A 74 -2.58 3.77 16.83
N VAL A 75 -1.89 3.74 15.69
CA VAL A 75 -2.54 3.62 14.38
C VAL A 75 -3.08 2.19 14.25
N HIS A 76 -4.39 2.05 14.47
CA HIS A 76 -5.05 0.74 14.51
C HIS A 76 -5.22 0.12 13.12
N TYR A 77 -4.49 -0.97 12.87
CA TYR A 77 -4.71 -1.78 11.68
C TYR A 77 -5.93 -2.69 11.83
N GLU A 78 -6.69 -2.91 10.76
CA GLU A 78 -7.74 -3.97 10.67
C GLU A 78 -7.22 -5.33 11.18
N TYR A 79 -5.94 -5.65 10.92
CA TYR A 79 -5.31 -6.89 11.36
C TYR A 79 -5.01 -6.95 12.87
N SER A 80 -4.70 -5.81 13.50
CA SER A 80 -4.46 -5.75 14.95
C SER A 80 -5.73 -6.10 15.74
N ILE A 81 -6.89 -5.69 15.22
CA ILE A 81 -8.21 -6.01 15.75
C ILE A 81 -8.48 -7.51 15.57
N ALA A 82 -8.30 -8.06 14.36
CA ALA A 82 -8.49 -9.48 14.08
C ALA A 82 -7.59 -10.39 14.95
N ARG A 83 -6.36 -9.95 15.25
CA ARG A 83 -5.42 -10.69 16.11
C ARG A 83 -5.81 -10.62 17.58
N LYS A 84 -6.28 -9.46 18.06
CA LYS A 84 -6.81 -9.33 19.43
C LYS A 84 -8.04 -10.23 19.61
N GLN A 85 -8.95 -10.27 18.63
CA GLN A 85 -10.11 -11.17 18.63
C GLN A 85 -9.69 -12.64 18.67
N LYS A 86 -8.70 -13.06 17.86
CA LYS A 86 -8.15 -14.43 17.90
C LYS A 86 -7.41 -14.83 19.18
N LYS A 87 -7.01 -13.87 20.03
CA LYS A 87 -6.38 -14.15 21.33
C LYS A 87 -7.40 -14.16 22.48
N ALA A 88 -8.60 -13.62 22.25
CA ALA A 88 -9.66 -13.50 23.24
C ALA A 88 -10.73 -14.61 23.10
N ALA A 89 -10.66 -15.42 22.05
CA ALA A 89 -11.38 -16.67 21.85
C ALA A 89 -10.44 -17.84 22.09
#